data_AF-A0A937IBH3-F1
#
_entry.id   AF-A0A937IBH3-F1
#
_cell.length_a   1.000
_cell.length_b   1.000
_cell.length_c   1.000
_cell.angle_alpha   90.00
_cell.angle_beta   90.00
_cell.angle_gamma   90.00
#
_symmetry.space_group_name_H-M   'P 1'
#
loop_
_entity.id
_entity.type
_entity.pdbx_description
1 polymer ?
#
loop_
_entity_poly.entity_id
_entity_poly.type
_entity_poly.pdbx_seq_one_letter_code
_entity_poly.pdbx_strand_id
1 'polypeptide(L)'
;MFKNIGIYVKEKSGEIIDSQNLDDLILSLKKHNSNVYIEETSEYKNSALVSLKYNDFVSKIDLIIVFGGDGTLLRAARNYLEHNIPILGINMGTVGFLTDIKIEDFESVIKDILDGNCEIEERNLVCASFGNNSVYGLNEIVIHSGAYTQLMRYRLSVNEKIVYEQRSDGLIIATPTGSTAYALSAGGPIIHPGVDVWTILPMLPQSMSSRPFVISSDQIAKVNLLNGPLDEAKICADGQDDISVPYSKDITISKMKETLRLVHPKNNDFFEACREKLGWSLDISKK
;
A
#
# COMPACT_ATOMS: atom_id res chain seq x y z
N MET A 1 -23.00 -8.11 -8.24
CA MET A 1 -21.74 -8.85 -8.17
C MET A 1 -21.50 -9.41 -6.77
N PHE A 2 -21.14 -8.56 -5.81
CA PHE A 2 -20.80 -8.95 -4.43
C PHE A 2 -22.05 -9.22 -3.57
N LYS A 3 -21.98 -10.18 -2.65
CA LYS A 3 -23.11 -10.62 -1.82
C LYS A 3 -22.82 -10.63 -0.33
N ASN A 4 -21.58 -10.85 0.10
CA ASN A 4 -21.21 -10.95 1.51
C ASN A 4 -20.14 -9.91 1.81
N ILE A 5 -20.55 -8.79 2.40
CA ILE A 5 -19.70 -7.60 2.52
C ILE A 5 -19.04 -7.58 3.90
N GLY A 6 -17.71 -7.58 3.93
CA GLY A 6 -16.91 -7.43 5.14
C GLY A 6 -16.58 -5.96 5.39
N ILE A 7 -16.78 -5.48 6.61
CA ILE A 7 -16.43 -4.13 7.01
C ILE A 7 -15.08 -4.13 7.72
N TYR A 8 -14.21 -3.20 7.32
CA TYR A 8 -12.94 -2.93 7.97
C TYR A 8 -12.80 -1.45 8.28
N VAL A 9 -12.36 -1.15 9.50
CA VAL A 9 -12.20 0.21 10.02
C VAL A 9 -10.84 0.30 10.69
N LYS A 10 -10.22 1.48 10.74
CA LYS A 10 -9.03 1.71 11.57
C LYS A 10 -9.42 2.33 12.89
N GLU A 11 -8.86 1.84 13.97
CA GLU A 11 -8.76 2.60 15.21
C GLU A 11 -7.74 3.74 14.99
N LYS A 12 -8.15 5.00 15.21
CA LYS A 12 -7.20 6.08 15.50
C LYS A 12 -6.97 6.11 17.00
N SER A 13 -5.72 6.02 17.42
CA SER A 13 -5.34 6.17 18.82
C SER A 13 -5.66 7.58 19.31
N GLY A 14 -6.77 7.74 20.04
CA GLY A 14 -7.17 9.01 20.67
C GLY A 14 -8.09 9.92 19.84
N GLU A 15 -8.44 9.56 18.60
CA GLU A 15 -9.50 10.24 17.84
C GLU A 15 -10.64 9.27 17.56
N ILE A 16 -11.84 9.64 18.01
CA ILE A 16 -13.09 9.00 17.58
C ILE A 16 -13.23 9.29 16.09
N ILE A 17 -13.16 8.25 15.23
CA ILE A 17 -13.78 8.33 13.91
C ILE A 17 -15.25 8.66 14.16
N ASP A 18 -15.78 9.67 13.48
CA ASP A 18 -17.18 10.10 13.60
C ASP A 18 -18.11 8.89 13.39
N SER A 19 -18.49 8.29 14.51
CA SER A 19 -19.14 6.97 14.52
C SER A 19 -20.56 7.09 14.04
N GLN A 20 -21.17 8.27 14.18
CA GLN A 20 -22.51 8.56 13.70
C GLN A 20 -22.54 8.64 12.17
N ASN A 21 -21.55 9.30 11.56
CA ASN A 21 -21.37 9.32 10.10
C ASN A 21 -21.07 7.90 9.56
N LEU A 22 -20.20 7.15 10.23
CA LEU A 22 -19.93 5.75 9.86
C LEU A 22 -21.17 4.85 10.01
N ASP A 23 -21.96 5.02 11.08
CA ASP A 23 -23.20 4.28 11.30
C ASP A 23 -24.23 4.58 10.20
N ASP A 24 -24.37 5.85 9.77
CA ASP A 24 -25.24 6.24 8.66
C ASP A 24 -24.79 5.64 7.31
N LEU A 25 -23.47 5.55 7.06
CA LEU A 25 -22.92 4.86 5.88
C LEU A 25 -23.19 3.34 5.91
N ILE A 26 -23.07 2.70 7.08
CA ILE A 26 -23.41 1.28 7.27
C ILE A 26 -24.93 1.03 7.12
N LEU A 27 -25.78 1.93 7.63
CA LEU A 27 -27.22 1.89 7.41
C LEU A 27 -27.58 2.10 5.94
N SER A 28 -26.85 2.96 5.23
CA SER A 28 -27.04 3.17 3.78
C SER A 28 -26.66 1.92 2.98
N LEU A 29 -25.49 1.34 3.23
CA LEU A 29 -25.07 0.05 2.66
C LEU A 29 -26.11 -1.06 2.91
N LYS A 30 -26.70 -1.10 4.11
CA LYS A 30 -27.76 -2.05 4.49
C LYS A 30 -29.06 -1.92 3.69
N LYS A 31 -29.35 -0.75 3.06
CA LYS A 31 -30.47 -0.59 2.11
C LYS A 31 -30.26 -1.44 0.85
N HIS A 32 -29.00 -1.60 0.44
CA HIS A 32 -28.61 -2.27 -0.81
C HIS A 32 -28.20 -3.73 -0.62
N ASN A 33 -27.60 -4.09 0.52
CA ASN A 33 -27.29 -5.47 0.85
C ASN A 33 -27.49 -5.77 2.36
N SER A 34 -28.27 -6.80 2.68
CA SER A 34 -28.53 -7.23 4.07
C SER A 34 -27.35 -7.97 4.73
N ASN A 35 -26.51 -8.62 3.91
CA ASN A 35 -25.40 -9.49 4.31
C ASN A 35 -24.11 -8.68 4.54
N VAL A 36 -24.11 -7.89 5.61
CA VAL A 36 -22.97 -7.07 6.03
C VAL A 36 -22.41 -7.59 7.36
N TYR A 37 -21.10 -7.81 7.40
CA TYR A 37 -20.37 -8.52 8.45
C TYR A 37 -19.18 -7.71 8.95
N ILE A 38 -18.73 -8.00 10.17
CA ILE A 38 -17.51 -7.43 10.75
C ILE A 38 -16.70 -8.52 11.46
N GLU A 39 -15.39 -8.35 11.56
CA GLU A 39 -14.52 -9.30 12.27
C GLU A 39 -14.59 -9.06 13.79
N GLU A 40 -14.61 -10.14 14.58
CA GLU A 40 -14.89 -10.12 16.02
C GLU A 40 -13.88 -9.30 16.83
N THR A 41 -12.63 -9.15 16.37
CA THR A 41 -11.58 -8.37 17.04
C THR A 41 -11.62 -6.86 16.75
N SER A 42 -12.36 -6.40 15.74
CA SER A 42 -12.50 -4.97 15.40
C SER A 42 -13.10 -4.18 16.57
N GLU A 43 -12.49 -3.05 16.97
CA GLU A 43 -13.01 -2.24 18.09
C GLU A 43 -14.34 -1.55 17.75
N TYR A 44 -14.56 -1.18 16.48
CA TYR A 44 -15.85 -0.65 16.02
C TYR A 44 -16.94 -1.72 16.10
N LYS A 45 -18.01 -1.44 16.87
CA LYS A 45 -19.20 -2.30 17.04
C LYS A 45 -20.46 -1.53 16.67
N ASN A 46 -21.22 -2.05 15.70
CA ASN A 46 -22.54 -1.54 15.31
C ASN A 46 -23.54 -2.70 15.33
N SER A 47 -24.74 -2.49 15.90
CA SER A 47 -25.73 -3.55 16.14
C SER A 47 -26.43 -4.09 14.87
N ALA A 48 -26.28 -3.40 13.73
CA ALA A 48 -26.72 -3.91 12.44
C ALA A 48 -25.71 -4.91 11.82
N LEU A 49 -24.44 -4.88 12.22
CA LEU A 49 -23.40 -5.74 11.66
C LEU A 49 -23.38 -7.11 12.33
N VAL A 50 -23.24 -8.17 11.53
CA VAL A 50 -23.10 -9.53 12.05
C VAL A 50 -21.61 -9.82 12.28
N SER A 51 -21.21 -9.93 13.54
CA SER A 51 -19.84 -10.29 13.93
C SER A 51 -19.51 -11.73 13.53
N LEU A 52 -18.33 -11.94 12.93
CA LEU A 52 -17.78 -13.24 12.55
C LEU A 52 -16.35 -13.37 13.06
N LYS A 53 -15.93 -14.59 13.40
CA LYS A 53 -14.51 -14.88 13.67
C LYS A 53 -13.71 -14.82 12.39
N TYR A 54 -12.44 -14.43 12.46
CA TYR A 54 -11.53 -14.33 11.30
C TYR A 54 -11.70 -15.45 10.26
N ASN A 55 -11.67 -16.73 10.65
CA ASN A 55 -11.84 -17.86 9.73
C ASN A 55 -13.23 -17.90 9.05
N ASP A 56 -14.30 -17.58 9.79
CA ASP A 56 -15.67 -17.54 9.26
C ASP A 56 -15.92 -16.27 8.42
N PHE A 57 -15.14 -15.22 8.65
CA PHE A 57 -15.12 -13.99 7.86
C PHE A 57 -14.42 -14.25 6.52
N VAL A 58 -13.13 -14.61 6.52
CA VAL A 58 -12.34 -14.75 5.28
C VAL A 58 -12.83 -15.86 4.34
N SER A 59 -13.52 -16.88 4.87
CA SER A 59 -14.14 -17.94 4.05
C SER A 59 -15.51 -17.58 3.47
N LYS A 60 -16.10 -16.44 3.88
CA LYS A 60 -17.47 -16.04 3.52
C LYS A 60 -17.55 -14.73 2.74
N ILE A 61 -16.67 -13.78 3.01
CA ILE A 61 -16.69 -12.43 2.43
C ILE A 61 -16.25 -12.47 0.96
N ASP A 62 -16.97 -11.74 0.10
CA ASP A 62 -16.63 -11.57 -1.32
C ASP A 62 -16.23 -10.13 -1.71
N LEU A 63 -16.40 -9.16 -0.80
CA LEU A 63 -15.85 -7.80 -0.88
C LEU A 63 -15.56 -7.26 0.52
N ILE A 64 -14.37 -6.68 0.74
CA ILE A 64 -14.05 -5.93 1.96
C ILE A 64 -14.13 -4.43 1.68
N ILE A 65 -14.95 -3.71 2.44
CA ILE A 65 -15.04 -2.25 2.40
C ILE A 65 -14.23 -1.68 3.55
N VAL A 66 -13.23 -0.87 3.21
CA VAL A 66 -12.32 -0.20 4.14
C VAL A 66 -12.77 1.24 4.33
N PHE A 67 -13.16 1.61 5.55
CA PHE A 67 -13.42 3.00 5.92
C PHE A 67 -12.16 3.61 6.56
N GLY A 68 -11.56 4.59 5.88
CA GLY A 68 -10.32 5.25 6.27
C GLY A 68 -9.53 5.76 5.07
N GLY A 69 -8.30 6.23 5.29
CA GLY A 69 -7.38 6.60 4.19
C GLY A 69 -6.45 5.46 3.77
N ASP A 70 -5.54 5.74 2.82
CA ASP A 70 -4.55 4.80 2.27
C ASP A 70 -3.85 3.92 3.35
N GLY A 71 -3.41 4.52 4.46
CA GLY A 71 -2.77 3.83 5.60
C GLY A 71 -3.69 2.96 6.49
N THR A 72 -4.98 2.92 6.20
CA THR A 72 -5.92 1.89 6.67
C THR A 72 -6.00 0.76 5.66
N LEU A 73 -6.08 1.09 4.36
CA LEU A 73 -6.17 0.09 3.30
C LEU A 73 -4.92 -0.78 3.24
N LEU A 74 -3.74 -0.24 3.47
CA LEU A 74 -2.50 -1.02 3.65
C LEU A 74 -2.60 -2.03 4.81
N ARG A 75 -3.28 -1.68 5.91
CA ARG A 75 -3.50 -2.60 7.06
C ARG A 75 -4.51 -3.70 6.69
N ALA A 76 -5.57 -3.36 5.96
CA ALA A 76 -6.54 -4.33 5.44
C ALA A 76 -5.90 -5.28 4.41
N ALA A 77 -5.17 -4.75 3.44
CA ALA A 77 -4.49 -5.52 2.40
C ALA A 77 -3.61 -6.62 3.01
N ARG A 78 -2.73 -6.28 3.98
CA ARG A 78 -1.89 -7.27 4.67
C ARG A 78 -2.70 -8.32 5.45
N ASN A 79 -3.81 -7.93 6.07
CA ASN A 79 -4.68 -8.85 6.82
C ASN A 79 -5.43 -9.87 5.94
N TYR A 80 -5.60 -9.59 4.64
CA TYR A 80 -6.51 -10.34 3.76
C TYR A 80 -5.92 -10.78 2.40
N LEU A 81 -4.68 -10.41 2.05
CA LEU A 81 -4.03 -10.71 0.76
C LEU A 81 -4.08 -12.20 0.39
N GLU A 82 -3.75 -13.07 1.36
CA GLU A 82 -3.69 -14.54 1.17
C GLU A 82 -5.05 -15.16 0.76
N HIS A 83 -6.16 -14.47 1.06
CA HIS A 83 -7.52 -14.92 0.75
C HIS A 83 -8.03 -14.40 -0.60
N ASN A 84 -7.26 -13.54 -1.29
CA ASN A 84 -7.57 -12.97 -2.62
C ASN A 84 -8.92 -12.22 -2.70
N ILE A 85 -9.39 -11.70 -1.56
CA ILE A 85 -10.66 -10.98 -1.43
C ILE A 85 -10.47 -9.54 -1.96
N PRO A 86 -11.31 -9.04 -2.89
CA PRO A 86 -11.25 -7.66 -3.34
C PRO A 86 -11.48 -6.65 -2.21
N ILE A 87 -10.79 -5.51 -2.29
CA ILE A 87 -10.87 -4.42 -1.31
C ILE A 87 -11.36 -3.13 -1.99
N LEU A 88 -12.35 -2.48 -1.38
CA LEU A 88 -12.85 -1.16 -1.75
C LEU A 88 -12.44 -0.13 -0.70
N GLY A 89 -11.87 1.00 -1.12
CA GLY A 89 -11.44 2.07 -0.23
C GLY A 89 -12.42 3.26 -0.16
N ILE A 90 -13.01 3.50 1.01
CA ILE A 90 -13.88 4.65 1.30
C ILE A 90 -13.13 5.66 2.16
N ASN A 91 -12.83 6.83 1.60
CA ASN A 91 -12.08 7.89 2.26
C ASN A 91 -12.91 8.60 3.34
N MET A 92 -12.55 8.41 4.61
CA MET A 92 -13.13 9.13 5.76
C MET A 92 -12.37 10.44 6.10
N GLY A 93 -11.87 11.16 5.10
CA GLY A 93 -10.98 12.32 5.27
C GLY A 93 -10.57 12.96 3.93
N THR A 94 -9.27 12.95 3.60
CA THR A 94 -8.77 13.38 2.27
C THR A 94 -8.28 12.16 1.46
N VAL A 95 -8.79 11.96 0.24
CA VAL A 95 -8.67 10.76 -0.67
C VAL A 95 -7.88 9.54 -0.12
N GLY A 96 -6.68 9.09 -0.54
CA GLY A 96 -5.62 9.71 -1.34
C GLY A 96 -5.33 9.05 -2.69
N PHE A 97 -4.68 7.89 -2.70
CA PHE A 97 -4.28 7.15 -3.91
C PHE A 97 -4.72 5.67 -3.92
N LEU A 98 -5.37 5.22 -2.85
CA LEU A 98 -5.94 3.87 -2.70
C LEU A 98 -7.42 3.88 -2.27
N THR A 99 -7.93 5.02 -1.82
CA THR A 99 -9.28 5.18 -1.26
C THR A 99 -10.07 6.20 -2.08
N ASP A 100 -10.56 5.76 -3.25
CA ASP A 100 -11.05 6.63 -4.34
C ASP A 100 -12.45 7.22 -4.10
N ILE A 101 -13.24 6.67 -3.17
CA ILE A 101 -14.63 7.09 -2.92
C ILE A 101 -14.69 8.13 -1.81
N LYS A 102 -15.22 9.32 -2.14
CA LYS A 102 -15.59 10.41 -1.24
C LYS A 102 -16.92 10.06 -0.53
N ILE A 103 -17.14 10.54 0.70
CA ILE A 103 -18.33 10.20 1.51
C ILE A 103 -19.62 10.62 0.78
N GLU A 104 -19.57 11.78 0.15
CA GLU A 104 -20.66 12.44 -0.55
C GLU A 104 -21.23 11.61 -1.72
N ASP A 105 -20.36 10.83 -2.38
CA ASP A 105 -20.70 9.97 -3.52
C ASP A 105 -21.04 8.52 -3.09
N PHE A 106 -20.98 8.19 -1.80
CA PHE A 106 -21.07 6.80 -1.33
C PHE A 106 -22.38 6.10 -1.73
N GLU A 107 -23.55 6.72 -1.52
CA GLU A 107 -24.84 6.06 -1.73
C GLU A 107 -25.16 5.77 -3.21
N SER A 108 -24.63 6.58 -4.14
CA SER A 108 -24.73 6.29 -5.58
C SER A 108 -23.74 5.21 -6.01
N VAL A 109 -22.46 5.38 -5.66
CA VAL A 109 -21.37 4.50 -6.11
C VAL A 109 -21.46 3.10 -5.49
N ILE A 110 -21.85 2.97 -4.21
CA ILE A 110 -21.91 1.66 -3.55
C ILE A 110 -22.93 0.72 -4.22
N LYS A 111 -24.04 1.27 -4.69
CA LYS A 111 -25.06 0.50 -5.41
C LYS A 111 -24.48 -0.06 -6.71
N ASP A 112 -23.82 0.78 -7.51
CA ASP A 112 -23.22 0.35 -8.77
C ASP A 112 -22.14 -0.72 -8.54
N ILE A 113 -21.29 -0.58 -7.52
CA ILE A 113 -20.29 -1.61 -7.17
C ILE A 113 -20.98 -2.92 -6.75
N LEU A 114 -22.02 -2.86 -5.91
CA LEU A 114 -22.76 -4.04 -5.48
C LEU A 114 -23.47 -4.74 -6.64
N ASP A 115 -24.02 -4.00 -7.61
CA ASP A 115 -24.61 -4.57 -8.83
C ASP A 115 -23.52 -5.18 -9.74
N GLY A 116 -22.34 -4.57 -9.82
CA GLY A 116 -21.18 -5.03 -10.61
C GLY A 116 -20.70 -4.04 -11.66
N ASN A 117 -21.12 -2.77 -11.57
CA ASN A 117 -20.68 -1.65 -12.39
C ASN A 117 -19.36 -1.04 -11.89
N CYS A 118 -18.42 -1.89 -11.50
CA CYS A 118 -17.08 -1.54 -11.04
C CYS A 118 -16.00 -2.05 -11.98
N GLU A 119 -14.78 -1.61 -11.77
CA GLU A 119 -13.56 -2.24 -12.28
C GLU A 119 -12.81 -2.90 -11.12
N ILE A 120 -12.03 -3.94 -11.42
CA ILE A 120 -11.14 -4.59 -10.45
C ILE A 120 -9.72 -4.51 -11.00
N GLU A 121 -8.84 -3.79 -10.30
CA GLU A 121 -7.44 -3.63 -10.67
C GLU A 121 -6.56 -4.55 -9.80
N GLU A 122 -5.61 -5.22 -10.43
CA GLU A 122 -4.62 -6.08 -9.75
C GLU A 122 -3.32 -5.30 -9.53
N ARG A 123 -3.01 -4.99 -8.27
CA ARG A 123 -1.78 -4.30 -7.87
C ARG A 123 -0.72 -5.32 -7.46
N ASN A 124 0.40 -5.31 -8.17
CA ASN A 124 1.57 -6.12 -7.84
C ASN A 124 2.24 -5.63 -6.55
N LEU A 125 2.60 -6.56 -5.66
CA LEU A 125 3.39 -6.29 -4.46
C LEU A 125 4.87 -6.61 -4.70
N VAL A 126 5.74 -5.84 -4.06
CA VAL A 126 7.19 -6.09 -4.04
C VAL A 126 7.53 -6.97 -2.83
N CYS A 127 8.36 -7.98 -3.03
CA CYS A 127 8.85 -8.90 -2.00
C CYS A 127 10.38 -8.82 -1.88
N ALA A 128 10.88 -8.79 -0.65
CA ALA A 128 12.29 -8.88 -0.31
C ALA A 128 12.57 -10.16 0.50
N SER A 129 13.28 -11.11 -0.11
CA SER A 129 13.66 -12.38 0.52
C SER A 129 15.14 -12.38 0.94
N PHE A 130 15.43 -12.84 2.17
CA PHE A 130 16.77 -12.84 2.76
C PHE A 130 16.94 -14.01 3.74
N GLY A 131 17.84 -14.94 3.43
CA GLY A 131 17.97 -16.19 4.19
C GLY A 131 16.68 -17.02 4.11
N ASN A 132 16.06 -17.29 5.24
CA ASN A 132 14.77 -18.00 5.33
C ASN A 132 13.57 -17.05 5.54
N ASN A 133 13.81 -15.73 5.55
CA ASN A 133 12.80 -14.71 5.82
C ASN A 133 12.38 -13.98 4.55
N SER A 134 11.17 -13.42 4.55
CA SER A 134 10.68 -12.54 3.50
C SER A 134 9.76 -11.47 4.08
N VAL A 135 9.83 -10.26 3.55
CA VAL A 135 8.82 -9.20 3.76
C VAL A 135 8.26 -8.75 2.42
N TYR A 136 7.04 -8.27 2.41
CA TYR A 136 6.40 -7.71 1.21
C TYR A 136 5.70 -6.39 1.52
N GLY A 137 5.57 -5.55 0.50
CA GLY A 137 4.89 -4.26 0.55
C GLY A 137 4.06 -3.99 -0.70
N LEU A 138 2.93 -3.32 -0.55
CA LEU A 138 2.15 -2.78 -1.65
C LEU A 138 2.81 -1.51 -2.23
N ASN A 139 3.49 -0.72 -1.39
CA ASN A 139 4.15 0.51 -1.76
C ASN A 139 5.64 0.29 -1.99
N GLU A 140 6.39 -0.05 -0.94
CA GLU A 140 7.85 -0.12 -1.03
C GLU A 140 8.51 -1.09 -0.04
N ILE A 141 9.69 -1.57 -0.42
CA ILE A 141 10.72 -2.07 0.50
C ILE A 141 11.73 -0.94 0.72
N VAL A 142 12.05 -0.66 1.97
CA VAL A 142 13.13 0.25 2.38
C VAL A 142 14.22 -0.55 3.07
N ILE A 143 15.45 -0.50 2.54
CA ILE A 143 16.65 -1.10 3.12
C ILE A 143 17.51 0.04 3.63
N HIS A 144 17.78 0.15 4.94
CA HIS A 144 18.52 1.28 5.52
C HIS A 144 19.56 0.87 6.56
N SER A 145 20.47 1.80 6.88
CA SER A 145 21.64 1.52 7.72
C SER A 145 21.32 1.22 9.19
N GLY A 146 20.09 1.49 9.65
CA GLY A 146 19.66 1.37 11.04
C GLY A 146 20.22 2.44 11.99
N ALA A 147 21.04 3.38 11.50
CA ALA A 147 21.69 4.40 12.32
C ALA A 147 21.52 5.81 11.75
N TYR A 148 21.16 6.76 12.61
CA TYR A 148 21.03 8.17 12.24
C TYR A 148 22.32 8.72 11.63
N THR A 149 22.16 9.43 10.51
CA THR A 149 23.20 10.16 9.75
C THR A 149 24.46 9.36 9.41
N GLN A 150 24.32 8.05 9.17
CA GLN A 150 25.44 7.16 8.86
C GLN A 150 25.15 6.20 7.70
N LEU A 151 26.06 6.20 6.72
CA LEU A 151 25.90 5.51 5.43
C LEU A 151 26.16 4.01 5.54
N MET A 152 25.29 3.20 4.93
CA MET A 152 25.57 1.81 4.60
C MET A 152 26.20 1.69 3.20
N ARG A 153 27.02 0.66 2.99
CA ARG A 153 27.59 0.26 1.69
C ARG A 153 26.93 -1.02 1.19
N TYR A 154 26.45 -0.99 -0.04
CA TYR A 154 25.82 -2.14 -0.70
C TYR A 154 26.15 -2.17 -2.18
N ARG A 155 25.99 -3.34 -2.78
CA ARG A 155 26.04 -3.54 -4.24
C ARG A 155 24.64 -3.87 -4.74
N LEU A 156 24.23 -3.22 -5.82
CA LEU A 156 22.99 -3.51 -6.52
C LEU A 156 23.30 -4.22 -7.83
N SER A 157 22.62 -5.34 -8.09
CA SER A 157 22.64 -6.06 -9.36
C SER A 157 21.22 -6.30 -9.86
N VAL A 158 21.01 -6.40 -11.17
CA VAL A 158 19.71 -6.75 -11.79
C VAL A 158 19.95 -7.88 -12.78
N ASN A 159 19.26 -9.01 -12.60
CA ASN A 159 19.49 -10.26 -13.34
C ASN A 159 21.00 -10.58 -13.45
N GLU A 160 21.63 -10.72 -12.29
CA GLU A 160 23.07 -10.99 -12.05
C GLU A 160 24.08 -9.92 -12.54
N LYS A 161 23.65 -8.94 -13.33
CA LYS A 161 24.50 -7.85 -13.81
C LYS A 161 24.60 -6.75 -12.74
N ILE A 162 25.82 -6.43 -12.30
CA ILE A 162 26.08 -5.34 -11.36
C ILE A 162 25.65 -4.01 -12.01
N VAL A 163 24.79 -3.26 -11.32
CA VAL A 163 24.38 -1.90 -11.72
C VAL A 163 25.34 -0.88 -11.12
N TYR A 164 25.54 -0.94 -9.80
CA TYR A 164 26.52 -0.13 -9.08
C TYR A 164 26.86 -0.72 -7.71
N GLU A 165 27.88 -0.15 -7.08
CA GLU A 165 28.15 -0.28 -5.65
C GLU A 165 28.20 1.13 -5.05
N GLN A 166 27.51 1.37 -3.93
CA GLN A 166 27.23 2.71 -3.45
C GLN A 166 27.26 2.81 -1.92
N ARG A 167 27.47 4.04 -1.42
CA ARG A 167 27.23 4.45 -0.04
C ARG A 167 26.07 5.45 0.00
N SER A 168 25.07 5.17 0.83
CA SER A 168 23.89 6.00 1.05
C SER A 168 23.27 5.62 2.41
N ASP A 169 22.33 6.40 2.95
CA ASP A 169 21.63 6.03 4.20
C ASP A 169 20.79 4.76 4.01
N GLY A 170 20.31 4.53 2.79
CA GLY A 170 19.56 3.35 2.39
C GLY A 170 19.23 3.28 0.89
N LEU A 171 18.33 2.36 0.54
CA LEU A 171 17.80 2.09 -0.79
C LEU A 171 16.31 1.75 -0.68
N ILE A 172 15.48 2.46 -1.42
CA ILE A 172 14.05 2.19 -1.60
C ILE A 172 13.87 1.41 -2.90
N ILE A 173 13.02 0.37 -2.88
CA ILE A 173 12.48 -0.25 -4.08
C ILE A 173 10.95 -0.17 -3.99
N ALA A 174 10.35 0.66 -4.83
CA ALA A 174 8.92 0.95 -4.81
C ALA A 174 8.19 0.36 -6.02
N THR A 175 6.94 -0.03 -5.79
CA THR A 175 5.95 -0.39 -6.82
C THR A 175 5.42 0.85 -7.53
N PRO A 176 4.57 0.71 -8.57
CA PRO A 176 3.80 1.82 -9.13
C PRO A 176 2.93 2.52 -8.09
N THR A 177 2.28 1.76 -7.19
CA THR A 177 1.49 2.29 -6.07
C THR A 177 2.37 3.11 -5.11
N GLY A 178 3.56 2.61 -4.77
CA GLY A 178 4.49 3.31 -3.88
C GLY A 178 5.12 4.57 -4.47
N SER A 179 4.97 4.81 -5.78
CA SER A 179 5.52 5.99 -6.46
C SER A 179 4.95 7.32 -5.97
N THR A 180 3.79 7.32 -5.29
CA THR A 180 3.19 8.49 -4.63
C THR A 180 3.37 8.48 -3.11
N ALA A 181 4.01 7.45 -2.55
CA ALA A 181 4.27 7.25 -1.13
C ALA A 181 5.69 7.71 -0.72
N TYR A 182 6.50 6.87 -0.05
CA TYR A 182 7.81 7.29 0.43
C TYR A 182 8.80 7.58 -0.71
N ALA A 183 8.66 6.86 -1.84
CA ALA A 183 9.44 7.12 -3.04
C ALA A 183 9.25 8.54 -3.60
N LEU A 184 8.05 9.13 -3.50
CA LEU A 184 7.81 10.51 -3.94
C LEU A 184 8.61 11.50 -3.09
N SER A 185 8.56 11.33 -1.76
CA SER A 185 9.34 12.12 -0.80
C SER A 185 10.85 11.97 -1.00
N ALA A 186 11.31 10.82 -1.50
CA ALA A 186 12.71 10.56 -1.85
C ALA A 186 13.14 11.11 -3.24
N GLY A 187 12.27 11.87 -3.93
CA GLY A 187 12.56 12.44 -5.25
C GLY A 187 12.31 11.49 -6.42
N GLY A 188 11.43 10.51 -6.24
CA GLY A 188 11.02 9.57 -7.28
C GLY A 188 10.09 10.15 -8.35
N PRO A 189 10.06 9.54 -9.55
CA PRO A 189 8.99 9.79 -10.52
C PRO A 189 7.67 9.21 -10.02
N ILE A 190 6.56 9.87 -10.35
CA ILE A 190 5.22 9.31 -10.19
C ILE A 190 4.97 8.34 -11.35
N ILE A 191 4.53 7.14 -11.04
CA ILE A 191 4.28 6.04 -11.99
C ILE A 191 2.78 5.74 -11.96
N HIS A 192 2.16 5.63 -13.15
CA HIS A 192 0.76 5.24 -13.25
C HIS A 192 0.57 3.78 -12.78
N PRO A 193 -0.43 3.44 -11.94
CA PRO A 193 -0.53 2.13 -11.30
C PRO A 193 -0.44 0.92 -12.24
N GLY A 194 -1.14 0.97 -13.38
CA GLY A 194 -1.08 -0.06 -14.43
C GLY A 194 0.20 -0.13 -15.29
N VAL A 195 1.36 0.31 -14.78
CA VAL A 195 2.66 0.24 -15.49
C VAL A 195 3.62 -0.65 -14.69
N ASP A 196 3.96 -1.82 -15.23
CA ASP A 196 4.56 -2.89 -14.44
C ASP A 196 6.09 -2.74 -14.25
N VAL A 197 6.49 -1.87 -13.33
CA VAL A 197 7.90 -1.50 -13.03
C VAL A 197 8.23 -1.43 -11.55
N TRP A 198 9.49 -1.69 -11.21
CA TRP A 198 10.10 -1.29 -9.94
C TRP A 198 10.84 0.03 -10.11
N THR A 199 10.59 0.98 -9.20
CA THR A 199 11.37 2.22 -9.08
C THR A 199 12.42 2.03 -7.99
N ILE A 200 13.70 2.19 -8.32
CA ILE A 200 14.82 2.01 -7.39
C ILE A 200 15.42 3.37 -7.07
N LEU A 201 15.44 3.75 -5.78
CA LEU A 201 15.81 5.09 -5.32
C LEU A 201 16.79 5.00 -4.12
N PRO A 202 18.04 5.46 -4.25
CA PRO A 202 18.96 5.50 -3.12
C PRO A 202 18.69 6.71 -2.21
N MET A 203 18.61 6.48 -0.90
CA MET A 203 18.32 7.49 0.11
C MET A 203 19.61 8.25 0.47
N LEU A 204 19.70 9.54 0.12
CA LEU A 204 20.84 10.43 0.41
C LEU A 204 22.21 9.82 0.01
N PRO A 205 22.43 9.54 -1.30
CA PRO A 205 23.67 8.92 -1.78
C PRO A 205 24.88 9.86 -1.74
N GLN A 206 26.04 9.32 -1.38
CA GLN A 206 27.32 10.04 -1.45
C GLN A 206 27.75 10.37 -2.90
N SER A 207 27.21 9.66 -3.89
CA SER A 207 27.57 9.84 -5.30
C SER A 207 26.69 10.90 -5.97
N MET A 208 27.31 12.01 -6.41
CA MET A 208 26.63 13.10 -7.12
C MET A 208 26.03 12.71 -8.47
N SER A 209 26.46 11.59 -9.06
CA SER A 209 25.90 11.02 -10.30
C SER A 209 24.76 10.03 -10.06
N SER A 210 24.45 9.70 -8.81
CA SER A 210 23.37 8.78 -8.43
C SER A 210 22.00 9.34 -8.80
N ARG A 211 21.13 8.53 -9.40
CA ARG A 211 19.76 8.92 -9.79
C ARG A 211 18.79 7.77 -9.54
N PRO A 212 17.52 8.05 -9.19
CA PRO A 212 16.46 7.06 -9.30
C PRO A 212 16.35 6.51 -10.73
N PHE A 213 15.99 5.24 -10.86
CA PHE A 213 15.75 4.60 -12.15
C PHE A 213 14.67 3.53 -12.05
N VAL A 214 14.11 3.10 -13.19
CA VAL A 214 13.07 2.07 -13.27
C VAL A 214 13.57 0.83 -14.01
N ILE A 215 13.05 -0.33 -13.62
CA ILE A 215 13.22 -1.62 -14.31
C ILE A 215 11.85 -2.32 -14.43
N SER A 216 11.67 -3.23 -15.39
CA SER A 216 10.46 -4.09 -15.43
C SER A 216 10.34 -4.87 -14.11
N SER A 217 9.12 -5.01 -13.61
CA SER A 217 8.83 -5.71 -12.35
C SER A 217 9.08 -7.23 -12.42
N ASP A 218 9.31 -7.77 -13.61
CA ASP A 218 9.72 -9.18 -13.84
C ASP A 218 11.24 -9.38 -13.78
N GLN A 219 12.02 -8.32 -13.56
CA GLN A 219 13.47 -8.41 -13.32
C GLN A 219 13.74 -8.62 -11.83
N ILE A 220 14.68 -9.51 -11.52
CA ILE A 220 15.14 -9.76 -10.15
C ILE A 220 16.26 -8.76 -9.83
N ALA A 221 16.02 -7.88 -8.86
CA ALA A 221 17.05 -7.01 -8.30
C ALA A 221 17.65 -7.66 -7.05
N LYS A 222 18.98 -7.62 -6.92
CA LYS A 222 19.72 -8.24 -5.81
C LYS A 222 20.60 -7.21 -5.12
N VAL A 223 20.41 -7.07 -3.81
CA VAL A 223 21.16 -6.13 -2.96
C VAL A 223 22.10 -6.93 -2.07
N ASN A 224 23.40 -6.83 -2.32
CA ASN A 224 24.42 -7.40 -1.44
C ASN A 224 24.75 -6.35 -0.37
N LEU A 225 24.43 -6.61 0.90
CA LEU A 225 24.84 -5.77 2.03
C LEU A 225 26.33 -5.98 2.27
N LEU A 226 27.17 -4.94 2.16
CA LEU A 226 28.63 -5.09 2.26
C LEU A 226 29.13 -4.75 3.66
N ASN A 227 28.90 -3.53 4.13
CA ASN A 227 29.15 -3.09 5.50
C ASN A 227 28.39 -1.79 5.82
N GLY A 228 28.29 -1.43 7.09
CA GLY A 228 27.64 -0.19 7.54
C GLY A 228 28.13 0.25 8.92
N PRO A 229 27.37 1.12 9.60
CA PRO A 229 27.72 1.67 10.91
C PRO A 229 27.40 0.75 12.10
N LEU A 230 26.58 -0.28 11.88
CA LEU A 230 26.16 -1.29 12.84
C LEU A 230 26.53 -2.68 12.32
N ASP A 231 26.31 -3.74 13.11
CA ASP A 231 26.48 -5.14 12.67
C ASP A 231 25.38 -5.60 11.69
N GLU A 232 24.26 -4.88 11.64
CA GLU A 232 23.08 -5.20 10.82
C GLU A 232 22.54 -3.96 10.10
N ALA A 233 22.00 -4.16 8.90
CA ALA A 233 21.09 -3.24 8.25
C ALA A 233 19.64 -3.52 8.70
N LYS A 234 18.72 -2.65 8.33
CA LYS A 234 17.29 -2.81 8.56
C LYS A 234 16.53 -2.91 7.24
N ILE A 235 15.48 -3.72 7.24
CA ILE A 235 14.48 -3.78 6.15
C ILE A 235 13.10 -3.47 6.73
N CYS A 236 12.44 -2.49 6.14
CA CYS A 236 11.06 -2.11 6.38
C CYS A 236 10.25 -2.33 5.08
N ALA A 237 8.96 -2.63 5.21
CA ALA A 237 8.01 -2.67 4.09
C ALA A 237 6.75 -1.89 4.46
N ASP A 238 6.25 -1.01 3.58
CA ASP A 238 5.06 -0.17 3.81
C ASP A 238 5.02 0.55 5.19
N GLY A 239 6.18 1.01 5.70
CA GLY A 239 6.28 1.68 7.00
C GLY A 239 6.03 0.80 8.24
N GLN A 240 6.21 -0.53 8.12
CA GLN A 240 6.10 -1.49 9.22
C GLN A 240 7.39 -1.58 10.07
N ASP A 241 7.39 -2.45 11.08
CA ASP A 241 8.54 -2.68 11.97
C ASP A 241 9.82 -3.13 11.23
N ASP A 242 10.96 -2.60 11.68
CA ASP A 242 12.29 -2.84 11.12
C ASP A 242 12.83 -4.26 11.41
N ILE A 243 12.90 -5.12 10.38
CA ILE A 243 13.58 -6.41 10.49
C ILE A 243 15.09 -6.23 10.33
N SER A 244 15.86 -6.74 11.30
CA SER A 244 17.31 -6.83 11.25
C SER A 244 17.82 -7.80 10.18
N VAL A 245 18.82 -7.37 9.40
CA VAL A 245 19.54 -8.21 8.44
C VAL A 245 21.04 -7.94 8.53
N PRO A 246 21.87 -8.93 8.92
CA PRO A 246 23.32 -8.77 9.01
C PRO A 246 23.98 -8.31 7.70
N TYR A 247 25.05 -7.52 7.79
CA TYR A 247 25.91 -7.27 6.63
C TYR A 247 26.58 -8.59 6.16
N SER A 248 27.09 -8.61 4.92
CA SER A 248 27.45 -9.84 4.19
C SER A 248 26.27 -10.79 3.92
N LYS A 249 25.04 -10.26 3.84
CA LYS A 249 23.85 -10.97 3.35
C LYS A 249 23.35 -10.42 2.02
N ASP A 250 22.69 -11.30 1.30
CA ASP A 250 22.02 -11.00 0.04
C ASP A 250 20.51 -10.85 0.28
N ILE A 251 19.95 -9.75 -0.22
CA ILE A 251 18.51 -9.52 -0.29
C ILE A 251 18.08 -9.65 -1.75
N THR A 252 17.07 -10.46 -2.02
CA THR A 252 16.51 -10.66 -3.36
C THR A 252 15.16 -9.97 -3.46
N ILE A 253 15.02 -9.02 -4.38
CA ILE A 253 13.79 -8.26 -4.63
C ILE A 253 13.09 -8.84 -5.87
N SER A 254 11.79 -9.12 -5.73
CA SER A 254 10.97 -9.77 -6.76
C SER A 254 9.48 -9.43 -6.62
N LYS A 255 8.67 -9.81 -7.61
CA LYS A 255 7.20 -9.72 -7.58
C LYS A 255 6.64 -10.81 -6.65
N MET A 256 5.66 -10.47 -5.80
CA MET A 256 4.83 -11.51 -5.16
C MET A 256 4.08 -12.33 -6.21
N LYS A 257 3.73 -13.59 -5.90
CA LYS A 257 2.82 -14.37 -6.75
C LYS A 257 1.37 -13.93 -6.57
N GLU A 258 1.04 -13.45 -5.38
CA GLU A 258 -0.27 -12.94 -4.96
C GLU A 258 -0.34 -11.42 -5.21
N THR A 259 -1.47 -10.96 -5.75
CA THR A 259 -1.74 -9.55 -6.08
C THR A 259 -2.87 -9.00 -5.23
N LEU A 260 -2.79 -7.72 -4.83
CA LEU A 260 -3.93 -7.06 -4.19
C LEU A 260 -4.98 -6.70 -5.25
N ARG A 261 -6.22 -7.10 -5.04
CA ARG A 261 -7.36 -6.75 -5.91
C ARG A 261 -8.10 -5.55 -5.34
N LEU A 262 -7.96 -4.39 -5.98
CA LEU A 262 -8.71 -3.19 -5.64
C LEU A 262 -9.97 -3.08 -6.46
N VAL A 263 -11.06 -2.62 -5.86
CA VAL A 263 -12.33 -2.34 -6.55
C VAL A 263 -12.46 -0.84 -6.72
N HIS A 264 -12.70 -0.42 -7.96
CA HIS A 264 -12.80 1.00 -8.32
C HIS A 264 -14.13 1.30 -9.06
N PRO A 265 -14.64 2.53 -9.00
CA PRO A 265 -15.68 2.99 -9.93
C PRO A 265 -15.17 2.95 -11.37
N LYS A 266 -16.05 2.73 -12.36
CA LYS A 266 -15.74 2.71 -13.82
C LYS A 266 -15.20 4.02 -14.40
N ASN A 267 -15.05 5.04 -13.57
CA ASN A 267 -14.63 6.40 -13.92
C ASN A 267 -13.51 6.90 -12.98
N ASN A 268 -12.76 5.99 -12.35
CA ASN A 268 -11.62 6.36 -11.51
C ASN A 268 -10.52 7.05 -12.34
N ASP A 269 -10.05 8.21 -11.89
CA ASP A 269 -8.97 8.97 -12.53
C ASP A 269 -7.79 9.09 -11.55
N PHE A 270 -6.73 8.32 -11.78
CA PHE A 270 -5.47 8.44 -11.04
C PHE A 270 -4.90 9.88 -11.08
N PHE A 271 -5.13 10.62 -12.16
CA PHE A 271 -4.71 12.01 -12.25
C PHE A 271 -5.63 12.96 -11.47
N GLU A 272 -6.85 12.57 -11.07
CA GLU A 272 -7.66 13.33 -10.10
C GLU A 272 -7.01 13.28 -8.72
N ALA A 273 -6.60 12.09 -8.27
CA ALA A 273 -5.80 11.95 -7.06
C ALA A 273 -4.51 12.78 -7.11
N CYS A 274 -3.81 12.84 -8.25
CA CYS A 274 -2.66 13.75 -8.42
C CYS A 274 -3.07 15.24 -8.31
N ARG A 275 -4.17 15.66 -8.92
CA ARG A 275 -4.68 17.05 -8.83
C ARG A 275 -5.04 17.43 -7.40
N GLU A 276 -5.82 16.60 -6.71
CA GLU A 276 -6.33 16.87 -5.37
C GLU A 276 -5.27 16.72 -4.27
N LYS A 277 -4.36 15.74 -4.35
CA LYS A 277 -3.35 15.50 -3.31
C LYS A 277 -2.01 16.21 -3.51
N LEU A 278 -1.57 16.39 -4.76
CA LEU A 278 -0.28 17.00 -5.05
C LEU A 278 -0.41 18.46 -5.52
N GLY A 279 -1.64 18.99 -5.59
CA GLY A 279 -1.91 20.36 -5.99
C GLY A 279 -1.49 20.69 -7.42
N TRP A 280 -1.48 19.69 -8.31
CA TRP A 280 -1.02 19.86 -9.70
C TRP A 280 -1.78 20.99 -10.40
N SER A 281 -1.05 22.05 -10.75
CA SER A 281 -1.56 23.25 -11.41
C SER A 281 -2.64 24.03 -10.63
N LEU A 282 -2.61 24.00 -9.29
CA LEU A 282 -3.44 24.90 -8.48
C LEU A 282 -3.09 26.37 -8.77
N ASP A 283 -4.10 27.17 -9.11
CA ASP A 283 -3.97 28.60 -9.37
C ASP A 283 -3.92 29.40 -8.06
N ILE A 284 -2.71 29.53 -7.50
CA ILE A 284 -2.41 30.27 -6.26
C ILE A 284 -2.70 31.78 -6.40
N SER A 285 -2.96 32.30 -7.60
CA SER A 285 -3.18 33.74 -7.84
C SER A 285 -4.55 34.27 -7.39
N LYS A 286 -5.51 33.39 -7.05
CA LYS A 286 -6.85 33.78 -6.60
C LYS A 286 -6.98 33.73 -5.08
N LYS A 287 -6.81 34.90 -4.46
CA LYS A 287 -7.24 35.26 -3.09
C LYS A 287 -8.01 36.58 -3.13
#